data_AF-A0A0J6XJD2-F1
#
_entry.id   AF-A0A0J6XJD2-F1
#
_cell.length_a   1.000
_cell.length_b   1.000
_cell.length_c   1.000
_cell.angle_alpha   90.00
_cell.angle_beta   90.00
_cell.angle_gamma   90.00
#
_symmetry.space_group_name_H-M   'P 1'
#
loop_
_entity.id
_entity.type
_entity.pdbx_description
1 polymer ?
#
loop_
_entity_poly.entity_id
_entity_poly.type
_entity_poly.pdbx_seq_one_letter_code
_entity_poly.pdbx_strand_id
1 'polypeptide(L)'
;MSETSARGDDVYQPQPEAEPSELQPDMDDSLGEPGTDAVLDQGYSPPERPLARQGDDTTGEALRRGETLDERLAREEPDQQPPPGDGIGDLVDGEGEPVDPEAGDERAGRLAPATAWPHENSVLAHDVGIDAGAASAEEAAIHVIEDPEEGQP
;
A
#
# COMPACT_ATOMS: atom_id res chain seq x y z
N MET A 1 -4.34 22.05 -40.37
CA MET A 1 -3.79 21.14 -39.34
C MET A 1 -4.98 20.65 -38.54
N SER A 2 -5.31 19.36 -38.62
CA SER A 2 -6.35 18.74 -37.79
C SER A 2 -5.65 17.94 -36.72
N GLU A 3 -5.89 18.29 -35.46
CA GLU A 3 -5.38 17.57 -34.29
C GLU A 3 -6.16 16.26 -34.15
N THR A 4 -5.45 15.14 -34.31
CA THR A 4 -5.97 13.81 -34.03
C THR A 4 -5.96 13.59 -32.52
N SER A 5 -7.14 13.43 -31.94
CA SER A 5 -7.34 12.93 -30.58
C SER A 5 -6.81 11.49 -30.49
N ALA A 6 -5.53 11.31 -30.20
CA ALA A 6 -4.98 10.00 -29.87
C ALA A 6 -5.57 9.54 -28.52
N ARG A 7 -6.39 8.48 -28.54
CA ARG A 7 -6.76 7.80 -27.30
C ARG A 7 -5.54 6.99 -26.87
N GLY A 8 -5.35 6.78 -25.57
CA GLY A 8 -4.22 6.01 -25.03
C GLY A 8 -4.10 4.56 -25.54
N ASP A 9 -5.09 4.08 -26.29
CA ASP A 9 -5.15 2.78 -26.97
C ASP A 9 -4.40 2.77 -28.32
N ASP A 10 -4.08 3.94 -28.88
CA ASP A 10 -3.37 4.07 -30.17
C ASP A 10 -1.84 4.06 -30.03
N VAL A 11 -1.32 3.99 -28.80
CA VAL A 11 0.12 3.94 -28.51
C VAL A 11 0.53 2.47 -28.46
N TYR A 12 1.57 2.12 -29.21
CA TYR A 12 2.21 0.80 -29.13
C TYR A 12 2.57 0.48 -27.68
N GLN A 13 1.85 -0.45 -27.07
CA GLN A 13 2.22 -1.05 -25.79
C GLN A 13 3.24 -2.17 -26.11
N PRO A 14 4.47 -2.11 -25.58
CA PRO A 14 5.36 -3.25 -25.68
C PRO A 14 4.66 -4.44 -25.01
N GLN A 15 4.60 -5.57 -25.71
CA GLN A 15 4.20 -6.82 -25.07
C GLN A 15 5.24 -7.08 -23.97
N PRO A 16 4.86 -7.40 -22.72
CA PRO A 16 5.83 -7.94 -21.77
C PRO A 16 6.52 -9.11 -22.46
N GLU A 17 7.84 -9.18 -22.41
CA GLU A 17 8.55 -10.34 -22.95
C GLU A 17 7.87 -11.57 -22.38
N ALA A 18 7.31 -12.43 -23.25
CA ALA A 18 6.68 -13.65 -22.79
C ALA A 18 7.73 -14.40 -21.97
N GLU A 19 7.45 -14.63 -20.69
CA GLU A 19 8.27 -15.48 -19.84
C GLU A 19 8.59 -16.75 -20.64
N PRO A 20 9.86 -17.13 -20.80
CA PRO A 20 10.20 -18.29 -21.58
C PRO A 20 9.47 -19.49 -20.99
N SER A 21 8.64 -20.14 -21.81
CA SER A 21 7.86 -21.33 -21.45
C SER A 21 8.70 -22.44 -20.80
N GLU A 22 10.02 -22.41 -20.99
CA GLU A 22 10.99 -23.33 -20.41
C GLU A 22 11.18 -23.20 -18.89
N LEU A 23 10.71 -22.11 -18.25
CA LEU A 23 10.77 -21.93 -16.80
C LEU A 23 9.54 -22.46 -16.06
N GLN A 24 8.47 -22.80 -16.79
CA GLN A 24 7.27 -23.39 -16.21
C GLN A 24 7.38 -24.91 -16.30
N PRO A 25 7.15 -25.66 -15.21
CA PRO A 25 7.14 -27.11 -15.26
C PRO A 25 6.07 -27.59 -16.24
N ASP A 26 6.37 -28.67 -16.97
CA ASP A 26 5.39 -29.29 -17.84
C ASP A 26 4.20 -29.75 -16.98
N MET A 27 2.99 -29.34 -17.39
CA MET A 27 1.75 -29.68 -16.70
C MET A 27 1.51 -31.19 -16.78
N ASP A 28 1.98 -31.85 -17.83
CA ASP A 28 1.87 -33.31 -17.98
C ASP A 28 2.79 -34.07 -17.02
N ASP A 29 3.87 -33.43 -16.53
CA ASP A 29 4.83 -33.99 -15.56
C ASP A 29 4.61 -33.48 -14.12
N SER A 30 3.63 -32.60 -13.89
CA SER A 30 3.36 -31.99 -12.59
C SER A 30 2.42 -32.85 -11.75
N LEU A 31 2.86 -33.26 -10.55
CA LEU A 31 2.06 -34.10 -9.66
C LEU A 31 0.83 -33.36 -9.13
N GLY A 32 -0.36 -33.86 -9.45
CA GLY A 32 -1.63 -33.35 -8.95
C GLY A 32 -2.25 -32.24 -9.80
N GLU A 33 -1.55 -31.79 -10.84
CA GLU A 33 -2.10 -30.86 -11.83
C GLU A 33 -2.83 -31.62 -12.94
N PRO A 34 -3.90 -31.03 -13.52
CA PRO A 34 -4.49 -31.54 -14.73
C PRO A 34 -3.53 -31.38 -15.92
N GLY A 35 -3.37 -32.44 -16.72
CA GLY A 35 -2.55 -32.40 -17.93
C GLY A 35 -3.07 -31.38 -18.95
N THR A 36 -2.22 -31.05 -19.93
CA THR A 36 -2.45 -29.97 -20.89
C THR A 36 -3.79 -30.12 -21.63
N ASP A 37 -4.10 -31.33 -22.10
CA ASP A 37 -5.36 -31.62 -22.79
C ASP A 37 -6.59 -31.38 -21.89
N ALA A 38 -6.51 -31.73 -20.61
CA ALA A 38 -7.60 -31.55 -19.66
C ALA A 38 -7.87 -30.07 -19.34
N VAL A 39 -6.83 -29.25 -19.33
CA VAL A 39 -6.94 -27.78 -19.19
C VAL A 39 -7.60 -27.18 -20.43
N LEU A 40 -7.20 -27.62 -21.63
CA LEU A 40 -7.77 -27.14 -22.89
C LEU A 40 -9.25 -27.52 -23.07
N ASP A 41 -9.67 -28.63 -22.49
CA ASP A 41 -11.08 -29.07 -22.47
C ASP A 41 -11.92 -28.32 -21.42
N GLN A 42 -11.30 -27.55 -20.52
CA GLN A 42 -12.02 -26.85 -19.46
C GLN A 42 -12.60 -25.51 -19.97
N GLY A 43 -13.91 -25.49 -20.18
CA GLY A 43 -14.62 -24.25 -20.52
C GLY A 43 -14.68 -23.29 -19.32
N TYR A 44 -14.11 -22.09 -19.46
CA TYR A 44 -14.39 -20.99 -18.54
C TYR A 44 -15.82 -20.47 -18.78
N SER A 45 -16.63 -20.47 -17.73
CA SER A 45 -17.95 -19.82 -17.73
C SER A 45 -17.85 -18.52 -16.95
N PRO A 46 -17.76 -17.36 -17.62
CA PRO A 46 -17.77 -16.07 -16.95
C PRO A 46 -19.05 -15.90 -16.12
N PRO A 47 -19.05 -15.06 -15.07
CA PRO A 47 -20.24 -14.78 -14.30
C PRO A 47 -21.40 -14.34 -15.21
N GLU A 48 -22.56 -15.02 -15.10
CA GLU A 48 -23.76 -14.69 -15.90
C GLU A 48 -24.40 -13.33 -15.54
N ARG A 49 -23.80 -12.60 -14.61
CA ARG A 49 -24.23 -11.27 -14.19
C ARG A 49 -23.00 -10.36 -14.06
N PRO A 50 -23.08 -9.09 -14.48
CA PRO A 50 -21.95 -8.19 -14.32
C PRO A 50 -21.76 -7.86 -12.84
N LEU A 51 -20.50 -7.88 -12.41
CA LEU A 51 -20.08 -7.68 -11.02
C LEU A 51 -20.32 -6.25 -10.52
N ALA A 52 -20.50 -5.29 -11.42
CA ALA A 52 -20.57 -3.85 -11.10
C ALA A 52 -21.82 -3.15 -11.66
N ARG A 53 -22.97 -3.83 -11.76
CA ARG A 53 -24.19 -3.25 -12.38
C ARG A 53 -25.28 -2.82 -11.40
N GLN A 54 -25.04 -2.83 -10.09
CA GLN A 54 -26.11 -2.55 -9.12
C GLN A 54 -26.17 -1.08 -8.66
N GLY A 55 -25.21 -0.24 -9.03
CA GLY A 55 -25.19 1.19 -8.71
C GLY A 55 -25.62 2.08 -9.88
N ASP A 56 -26.32 3.17 -9.54
CA ASP A 56 -26.71 4.24 -10.49
C ASP A 56 -25.50 5.06 -10.99
N ASP A 57 -24.35 4.90 -10.34
CA ASP A 57 -23.03 5.48 -10.64
C ASP A 57 -22.46 5.03 -12.00
N THR A 58 -22.90 3.89 -12.51
CA THR A 58 -22.44 3.35 -13.82
C THR A 58 -23.20 3.90 -15.03
N THR A 59 -24.23 4.70 -14.82
CA THR A 59 -25.03 5.28 -15.91
C THR A 59 -24.31 6.44 -16.59
N GLY A 60 -24.54 6.63 -17.90
CA GLY A 60 -23.93 7.75 -18.64
C GLY A 60 -24.35 9.14 -18.13
N GLU A 61 -25.52 9.25 -17.47
CA GLU A 61 -25.93 10.47 -16.77
C GLU A 61 -25.14 10.69 -15.48
N ALA A 62 -24.96 9.65 -14.67
CA ALA A 62 -24.14 9.72 -13.46
C ALA A 62 -22.69 10.09 -13.78
N LEU A 63 -22.10 9.55 -14.86
CA LEU A 63 -20.75 9.93 -15.29
C LEU A 63 -20.62 11.42 -15.66
N ARG A 64 -21.68 12.04 -16.20
CA ARG A 64 -21.68 13.49 -16.52
C ARG A 64 -21.91 14.36 -15.30
N ARG A 65 -22.80 13.93 -14.40
CA ARG A 65 -23.10 14.62 -13.13
C ARG A 65 -21.89 14.56 -12.19
N GLY A 66 -21.16 13.45 -12.22
CA GLY A 66 -20.19 13.10 -11.20
C GLY A 66 -20.86 12.66 -9.90
N GLU A 67 -20.11 11.96 -9.07
CA GLU A 67 -20.53 11.54 -7.74
C GLU A 67 -20.17 12.61 -6.70
N THR A 68 -21.09 12.88 -5.77
CA THR A 68 -20.85 13.76 -4.63
C THR A 68 -20.06 13.04 -3.54
N LEU A 69 -19.43 13.80 -2.63
CA LEU A 69 -18.72 13.21 -1.49
C LEU A 69 -19.66 12.38 -0.60
N ASP A 70 -20.88 12.86 -0.38
CA ASP A 70 -21.87 12.17 0.46
C ASP A 70 -22.28 10.82 -0.14
N GLU A 71 -22.45 10.75 -1.46
CA GLU A 71 -22.74 9.49 -2.18
C GLU A 71 -21.60 8.48 -2.03
N ARG A 72 -20.34 8.94 -2.07
CA ARG A 72 -19.16 8.08 -1.84
C ARG A 72 -19.10 7.55 -0.41
N LEU A 73 -19.33 8.44 0.57
CA LEU A 73 -19.33 8.08 1.99
C LEU A 73 -20.46 7.12 2.33
N ALA A 74 -21.62 7.23 1.69
CA ALA A 74 -22.73 6.31 1.90
C ALA A 74 -22.43 4.86 1.44
N ARG A 75 -21.44 4.65 0.57
CA ARG A 75 -20.98 3.33 0.12
C ARG A 75 -19.85 2.77 0.99
N GLU A 76 -19.19 3.60 1.78
CA GLU A 76 -18.08 3.18 2.63
C GLU A 76 -18.58 2.16 3.68
N GLU A 77 -17.91 1.01 3.74
CA GLU A 77 -18.10 0.06 4.84
C GLU A 77 -17.02 0.31 5.90
N PRO A 78 -17.35 0.29 7.20
CA PRO A 78 -16.35 0.44 8.25
C PRO A 78 -15.28 -0.65 8.14
N ASP A 79 -14.02 -0.26 8.35
CA ASP A 79 -12.93 -1.21 8.44
C ASP A 79 -13.20 -2.24 9.55
N GLN A 80 -13.03 -3.52 9.21
CA GLN A 80 -13.12 -4.58 10.19
C GLN A 80 -11.89 -4.50 11.10
N GLN A 81 -12.13 -4.37 12.40
CA GLN A 81 -11.04 -4.42 13.36
C GLN A 81 -10.41 -5.81 13.33
N PRO A 82 -9.08 -5.91 13.29
CA PRO A 82 -8.42 -7.20 13.47
C PRO A 82 -8.84 -7.80 14.83
N PRO A 83 -8.77 -9.14 14.98
CA PRO A 83 -8.99 -9.76 16.26
C PRO A 83 -8.09 -9.11 17.33
N PRO A 84 -8.54 -9.00 18.58
CA PRO A 84 -7.70 -8.49 19.66
C PRO A 84 -6.43 -9.35 19.74
N GLY A 85 -5.27 -8.70 19.60
CA GLY A 85 -3.95 -9.30 19.71
C GLY A 85 -3.08 -8.53 20.68
N ASP A 86 -1.83 -8.96 20.81
CA ASP A 86 -0.79 -8.27 21.59
C ASP A 86 -0.24 -7.01 20.89
N GLY A 87 -0.67 -6.75 19.65
CA GLY A 87 -0.20 -5.63 18.83
C GLY A 87 1.11 -5.93 18.10
N ILE A 88 1.59 -7.18 18.11
CA ILE A 88 2.87 -7.58 17.52
C ILE A 88 2.64 -8.72 16.51
N GLY A 89 2.98 -8.46 15.24
CA GLY A 89 2.89 -9.46 14.17
C GLY A 89 1.47 -9.77 13.68
N ASP A 90 1.36 -10.78 12.81
CA ASP A 90 0.12 -11.20 12.13
C ASP A 90 -0.56 -12.41 12.81
N LEU A 91 0.06 -13.00 13.83
CA LEU A 91 -0.39 -14.21 14.49
C LEU A 91 -0.80 -13.95 15.95
N VAL A 92 -2.07 -14.15 16.25
CA VAL A 92 -2.61 -14.12 17.62
C VAL A 92 -1.92 -15.18 18.48
N ASP A 93 -1.44 -14.77 19.67
CA ASP A 93 -0.67 -15.60 20.60
C ASP A 93 0.68 -16.12 20.02
N GLY A 94 1.15 -15.57 18.91
CA GLY A 94 2.50 -15.81 18.39
C GLY A 94 3.55 -15.06 19.21
N GLU A 95 4.83 -15.44 19.07
CA GLU A 95 5.92 -14.74 19.77
C GLU A 95 6.24 -13.35 19.17
N GLY A 96 5.53 -12.95 18.10
CA GLY A 96 5.80 -11.73 17.34
C GLY A 96 7.21 -11.73 16.72
N GLU A 97 7.51 -10.76 15.88
CA GLU A 97 8.91 -10.38 15.70
C GLU A 97 9.25 -9.39 16.83
N PRO A 98 10.32 -9.62 17.63
CA PRO A 98 10.69 -8.68 18.67
C PRO A 98 11.01 -7.33 18.01
N VAL A 99 10.28 -6.29 18.42
CA VAL A 99 10.56 -4.92 17.99
C VAL A 99 11.97 -4.56 18.45
N ASP A 100 12.83 -4.20 17.50
CA ASP A 100 14.17 -3.73 17.81
C ASP A 100 14.05 -2.46 18.68
N PRO A 101 14.68 -2.38 19.86
CA PRO A 101 14.66 -1.17 20.67
C PRO A 101 15.18 0.07 19.92
N GLU A 102 15.97 -0.11 18.84
CA GLU A 102 16.43 0.97 17.96
C GLU A 102 15.35 1.44 16.96
N ALA A 103 14.19 0.77 16.89
CA ALA A 103 13.08 1.18 16.03
C ALA A 103 12.36 2.44 16.56
N GLY A 104 12.38 2.66 17.88
CA GLY A 104 11.73 3.78 18.56
C GLY A 104 10.19 3.74 18.53
N ASP A 105 9.55 4.13 19.63
CA ASP A 105 8.07 4.10 19.74
C ASP A 105 7.42 5.41 19.24
N GLU A 106 8.16 6.51 19.33
CA GLU A 106 7.68 7.83 18.92
C GLU A 106 8.40 8.32 17.67
N ARG A 107 7.61 8.80 16.71
CA ARG A 107 8.13 9.46 15.51
C ARG A 107 8.79 10.79 15.89
N ALA A 108 9.97 11.06 15.33
CA ALA A 108 10.61 12.37 15.44
C ALA A 108 9.84 13.44 14.63
N GLY A 109 9.72 14.63 15.18
CA GLY A 109 9.21 15.79 14.47
C GLY A 109 10.27 16.49 13.63
N ARG A 110 9.93 17.68 13.13
CA ARG A 110 10.83 18.48 12.30
C ARG A 110 12.00 18.98 13.13
N LEU A 111 13.22 18.79 12.65
CA LEU A 111 14.43 19.29 13.31
C LEU A 111 14.78 20.71 12.82
N ALA A 112 14.74 21.68 13.74
CA ALA A 112 15.22 23.04 13.50
C ALA A 112 16.65 23.20 14.02
N PRO A 113 17.57 23.87 13.28
CA PRO A 113 18.95 24.02 13.70
C PRO A 113 19.04 24.74 15.05
N ALA A 114 19.90 24.25 15.94
CA ALA A 114 20.21 24.92 17.18
C ALA A 114 20.89 26.26 16.85
N THR A 115 20.39 27.35 17.44
CA THR A 115 20.91 28.71 17.16
C THR A 115 22.17 29.03 17.97
N ALA A 116 22.56 28.16 18.90
CA ALA A 116 23.80 28.27 19.65
C ALA A 116 24.99 27.84 18.79
N TRP A 117 26.07 28.62 18.83
CA TRP A 117 27.29 28.31 18.10
C TRP A 117 27.78 26.90 18.45
N PRO A 118 28.16 26.06 17.46
CA PRO A 118 28.44 24.61 17.64
C PRO A 118 29.68 24.28 18.50
N HIS A 119 30.22 25.28 19.19
CA HIS A 119 31.48 25.22 19.91
C HIS A 119 31.24 25.05 21.41
N GLU A 120 30.00 25.28 21.87
CA GLU A 120 29.67 25.27 23.30
C GLU A 120 28.78 24.09 23.71
N ASN A 121 28.05 23.45 22.79
CA ASN A 121 27.24 22.25 23.06
C ASN A 121 27.20 21.32 21.84
N SER A 122 27.12 20.00 22.06
CA SER A 122 26.98 18.95 21.03
C SER A 122 25.61 18.91 20.35
N VAL A 123 24.70 19.82 20.70
CA VAL A 123 23.33 19.87 20.18
C VAL A 123 23.32 20.57 18.82
N LEU A 124 22.93 19.84 17.77
CA LEU A 124 22.89 20.33 16.40
C LEU A 124 21.51 20.87 15.99
N ALA A 125 20.44 20.36 16.60
CA ALA A 125 19.06 20.71 16.26
C ALA A 125 18.10 20.44 17.42
N HIS A 126 16.90 21.04 17.36
CA HIS A 126 15.77 20.80 18.25
C HIS A 126 14.57 20.30 17.46
N ASP A 127 13.88 19.29 17.99
CA ASP A 127 12.58 18.89 17.49
C ASP A 127 11.54 19.99 17.80
N VAL A 128 10.86 20.47 16.75
CA VAL A 128 9.81 21.49 16.82
C VAL A 128 8.42 20.93 16.47
N GLY A 129 8.26 19.61 16.53
CA GLY A 129 7.00 18.89 16.41
C GLY A 129 6.69 18.38 15.00
N ILE A 130 5.64 17.55 14.92
CA ILE A 130 5.15 16.93 13.69
C ILE A 130 4.29 17.94 12.92
N ASP A 131 4.57 18.12 11.63
CA ASP A 131 3.66 18.82 10.73
C ASP A 131 2.57 17.84 10.26
N ALA A 132 1.32 18.11 10.65
CA ALA A 132 0.18 17.19 10.67
C ALA A 132 -0.28 16.69 9.27
N GLY A 133 0.56 15.90 8.60
CA GLY A 133 0.33 15.30 7.29
C GLY A 133 1.12 15.93 6.14
N ALA A 134 1.91 16.98 6.38
CA ALA A 134 2.77 17.59 5.36
C ALA A 134 4.19 17.00 5.32
N ALA A 135 4.49 16.07 6.21
CA ALA A 135 5.78 15.41 6.27
C ALA A 135 6.03 14.51 5.05
N SER A 136 7.27 14.47 4.59
CA SER A 136 7.66 13.51 3.56
C SER A 136 7.69 12.09 4.13
N ALA A 137 7.72 11.08 3.25
CA ALA A 137 7.84 9.68 3.67
C ALA A 137 9.11 9.44 4.48
N GLU A 138 10.21 10.10 4.13
CA GLU A 138 11.49 10.00 4.84
C GLU A 138 11.39 10.62 6.24
N GLU A 139 10.75 11.78 6.37
CA GLU A 139 10.55 12.42 7.68
C GLU A 139 9.56 11.63 8.56
N ALA A 140 8.63 10.90 7.95
CA ALA A 140 7.73 9.99 8.66
C ALA A 140 8.41 8.71 9.16
N ALA A 141 9.56 8.34 8.58
CA ALA A 141 10.30 7.13 8.93
C ALA A 141 11.32 7.31 10.06
N ILE A 142 11.57 8.55 10.52
CA ILE A 142 12.53 8.83 11.61
C ILE A 142 11.83 8.73 12.96
N HIS A 143 12.46 8.03 13.91
CA HIS A 143 11.95 7.79 15.27
C HIS A 143 12.95 8.25 16.33
N VAL A 144 12.45 8.50 17.53
CA VAL A 144 13.24 8.83 18.71
C VAL A 144 13.56 7.54 19.46
N ILE A 145 14.85 7.34 19.78
CA ILE A 145 15.32 6.26 20.63
C ILE A 145 15.71 6.90 21.96
N GLU A 146 15.11 6.44 23.06
CA GLU A 146 15.46 6.91 24.39
C GLU A 146 16.82 6.32 24.81
N ASP A 147 17.69 7.16 25.38
CA ASP A 147 18.94 6.67 25.96
C ASP A 147 18.62 5.93 27.29
N PRO A 148 18.97 4.63 27.40
CA PRO A 148 18.71 3.86 28.62
C PRO A 148 19.39 4.44 29.87
N GLU A 149 20.39 5.33 29.73
CA GLU A 149 21.04 5.99 30.86
C GLU A 149 20.40 7.32 31.28
N GLU A 150 19.51 7.93 30.48
CA GLU A 150 18.81 9.18 30.82
C GLU A 150 17.51 8.96 31.64
N GLY A 151 17.05 7.71 31.75
CA GLY A 151 15.80 7.34 32.43
C GLY A 151 15.87 7.03 33.94
N GLN A 152 17.01 7.22 34.60
CA GLN A 152 17.13 7.00 36.05
C GLN A 152 17.15 8.33 36.84
N PRO A 153 16.27 8.53 37.84
CA PRO A 153 16.29 9.72 38.69
C PRO A 153 17.51 9.79 39.63
#